data_AF-A0AAV8WT82-F1
#
_entry.id   AF-A0AAV8WT82-F1
#
_cell.length_a   1.000
_cell.length_b   1.000
_cell.length_c   1.000
_cell.angle_alpha   90.00
_cell.angle_beta   90.00
_cell.angle_gamma   90.00
#
_symmetry.space_group_name_H-M   'P 1'
#
loop_
_entity.id
_entity.type
_entity.pdbx_description
1 polymer ?
#
loop_
_entity_poly.entity_id
_entity_poly.type
_entity_poly.pdbx_seq_one_letter_code
_entity_poly.pdbx_strand_id
1 'polypeptide(L)'
;MDNFVFDNAGYELFADLCLADYIISKNLAQSIRFYVKTIPWFISDVMTHDFNWTLEQLKESENQTLQELSERWTQYLQNGTWSIVESDFWTLPFDYTDMAKVDPKLYKQLAGAKAVFFKGDLNYRKLFGEKNWDPVTSVDDGLQNFHPTALCIIRTNKADIVCGLKEGVAEKLRLKTLTG
;
A
#
# COMPACT_ATOMS: atom_id res chain seq x y z
N MET A 1 -8.20 9.35 -10.19
CA MET A 1 -8.40 8.53 -9.00
C MET A 1 -7.10 7.78 -8.78
N ASP A 2 -6.61 7.79 -7.56
CA ASP A 2 -5.42 7.05 -7.14
C ASP A 2 -5.82 5.99 -6.12
N ASN A 3 -4.98 4.98 -5.95
CA ASN A 3 -5.27 3.84 -5.09
C ASN A 3 -4.17 3.63 -4.06
N PHE A 4 -4.52 3.22 -2.85
CA PHE A 4 -3.60 2.77 -1.81
C PHE A 4 -3.92 1.33 -1.44
N VAL A 5 -2.92 0.46 -1.43
CA VAL A 5 -3.02 -0.89 -0.86
C VAL A 5 -2.22 -0.89 0.43
N PHE A 6 -2.93 -0.94 1.56
CA PHE A 6 -2.32 -0.72 2.88
C PHE A 6 -1.52 -1.93 3.39
N ASP A 7 -0.58 -1.62 4.28
CA ASP A 7 0.16 -2.56 5.13
C ASP A 7 -0.38 -2.42 6.56
N ASN A 8 0.32 -1.71 7.44
CA ASN A 8 0.01 -1.68 8.88
C ASN A 8 -0.95 -0.56 9.32
N ALA A 9 -1.75 -0.86 10.33
CA ALA A 9 -2.54 0.09 11.11
C ALA A 9 -1.69 0.98 12.03
N GLY A 10 -2.34 1.83 12.81
CA GLY A 10 -1.69 2.76 13.73
C GLY A 10 -0.98 3.90 12.98
N TYR A 11 0.28 4.17 13.35
CA TYR A 11 1.01 5.34 12.83
C TYR A 11 1.29 5.27 11.32
N GLU A 12 1.51 4.07 10.76
CA GLU A 12 1.72 3.93 9.32
C GLU A 12 0.47 4.32 8.54
N LEU A 13 -0.69 3.80 8.94
CA LEU A 13 -1.98 4.19 8.38
C LEU A 13 -2.20 5.70 8.51
N PHE A 14 -1.96 6.30 9.68
CA PHE A 14 -2.10 7.75 9.85
C PHE A 14 -1.22 8.55 8.87
N ALA A 15 0.04 8.16 8.69
CA ALA A 15 0.94 8.79 7.74
C ALA A 15 0.46 8.65 6.28
N ASP A 16 -0.10 7.49 5.93
CA ASP A 16 -0.68 7.28 4.59
C ASP A 16 -1.93 8.12 4.35
N LEU A 17 -2.78 8.31 5.37
CA LEU A 17 -3.93 9.21 5.30
C LEU A 17 -3.51 10.67 5.15
N CYS A 18 -2.42 11.09 5.81
CA CYS A 18 -1.82 12.41 5.60
C CYS A 18 -1.35 12.59 4.16
N LEU A 19 -0.70 11.58 3.57
CA LEU A 19 -0.29 11.63 2.17
C LEU A 19 -1.50 11.68 1.22
N ALA A 20 -2.53 10.86 1.49
CA ALA A 20 -3.77 10.87 0.71
C ALA A 20 -4.46 12.24 0.75
N ASP A 21 -4.50 12.88 1.92
CA ASP A 21 -5.10 14.21 2.08
C ASP A 21 -4.28 15.29 1.39
N TYR A 22 -2.95 15.18 1.42
CA TYR A 22 -2.09 16.05 0.63
C TYR A 22 -2.39 15.93 -0.87
N ILE A 23 -2.53 14.71 -1.40
CA ILE A 23 -2.85 14.46 -2.81
C ILE A 23 -4.18 15.12 -3.20
N ILE A 24 -5.21 14.98 -2.37
CA ILE A 24 -6.53 15.61 -2.62
C ILE A 24 -6.46 17.14 -2.48
N SER A 25 -5.91 17.64 -1.37
CA SER A 25 -5.86 19.08 -1.09
C SER A 25 -5.01 19.88 -2.08
N LYS A 26 -4.04 19.22 -2.74
CA LYS A 26 -3.25 19.80 -3.84
C LYS A 26 -3.82 19.52 -5.23
N ASN A 27 -5.02 18.94 -5.34
CA ASN A 27 -5.69 18.60 -6.59
C ASN A 27 -4.85 17.68 -7.51
N LEU A 28 -3.97 16.85 -6.94
CA LEU A 28 -3.18 15.88 -7.70
C LEU A 28 -4.04 14.70 -8.13
N ALA A 29 -5.02 14.33 -7.30
CA ALA A 29 -6.11 13.42 -7.66
C ALA A 29 -7.46 13.98 -7.22
N GLN A 30 -8.52 13.54 -7.89
CA GLN A 30 -9.91 13.92 -7.58
C GLN A 30 -10.53 12.99 -6.52
N SER A 31 -10.02 11.77 -6.40
CA SER A 31 -10.51 10.78 -5.45
C SER A 31 -9.44 9.72 -5.17
N ILE A 32 -9.54 9.07 -4.01
CA ILE A 32 -8.65 8.01 -3.56
C ILE A 32 -9.45 6.78 -3.13
N ARG A 33 -8.98 5.60 -3.50
CA ARG A 33 -9.50 4.32 -3.04
C ARG A 33 -8.49 3.59 -2.18
N PHE A 34 -8.90 3.21 -0.97
CA PHE A 34 -8.10 2.47 -0.01
C PHE A 34 -8.49 1.00 -0.02
N TYR A 35 -7.52 0.12 -0.25
CA TYR A 35 -7.71 -1.32 -0.16
C TYR A 35 -7.19 -1.83 1.18
N VAL A 36 -8.09 -2.49 1.92
CA VAL A 36 -7.86 -3.03 3.26
C VAL A 36 -8.03 -4.54 3.28
N LYS A 37 -7.53 -5.21 4.33
CA LYS A 37 -7.70 -6.66 4.53
C LYS A 37 -9.12 -6.96 5.06
N THR A 38 -9.64 -8.15 4.76
CA THR A 38 -11.00 -8.58 5.15
C THR A 38 -11.04 -9.34 6.47
N ILE A 39 -9.89 -9.82 6.94
CA ILE A 39 -9.72 -10.55 8.20
C ILE A 39 -8.44 -10.08 8.91
N PRO A 40 -8.28 -10.34 10.23
CA PRO A 40 -7.02 -10.10 10.92
C PRO A 40 -5.87 -10.78 10.17
N TRP A 41 -4.88 -10.00 9.76
CA TRP A 41 -3.84 -10.45 8.84
C TRP A 41 -2.50 -9.88 9.29
N PHE A 42 -1.45 -10.72 9.32
CA PHE A 42 -0.08 -10.33 9.68
C PHE A 42 0.03 -9.42 10.93
N ILE A 43 -0.79 -9.69 11.95
CA ILE A 43 -0.86 -8.99 13.24
C ILE A 43 -1.40 -7.56 13.13
N SER A 44 -0.79 -6.72 12.30
CA SER A 44 -1.03 -5.27 12.26
C SER A 44 -1.65 -4.77 10.96
N ASP A 45 -2.02 -5.63 10.02
CA ASP A 45 -2.55 -5.14 8.75
C ASP A 45 -3.90 -4.41 8.90
N VAL A 46 -4.06 -3.32 8.15
CA VAL A 46 -5.27 -2.49 8.19
C VAL A 46 -6.49 -3.26 7.70
N MET A 47 -7.53 -3.30 8.53
CA MET A 47 -8.91 -3.60 8.14
C MET A 47 -9.77 -2.32 8.15
N THR A 48 -10.99 -2.40 7.63
CA THR A 48 -11.96 -1.29 7.70
C THR A 48 -12.19 -0.81 9.13
N HIS A 49 -12.19 -1.74 10.10
CA HIS A 49 -12.37 -1.39 11.51
C HIS A 49 -11.22 -0.52 12.05
N ASP A 50 -9.96 -0.82 11.70
CA ASP A 50 -8.78 -0.06 12.12
C ASP A 50 -8.78 1.36 11.52
N PHE A 51 -9.22 1.46 10.26
CA PHE A 51 -9.39 2.75 9.59
C PHE A 51 -10.41 3.63 10.32
N ASN A 52 -11.60 3.10 10.56
CA ASN A 52 -12.67 3.85 11.25
C ASN A 52 -12.27 4.17 12.69
N TRP A 53 -11.62 3.23 13.39
CA TRP A 53 -11.11 3.45 14.73
C TRP A 53 -10.10 4.60 14.75
N THR A 54 -9.17 4.64 13.78
CA THR A 54 -8.20 5.75 13.65
C THR A 54 -8.92 7.10 13.52
N LEU A 55 -9.97 7.20 12.70
CA LEU A 55 -10.74 8.45 12.58
C LEU A 55 -11.40 8.84 13.90
N GLU A 56 -11.98 7.89 14.64
CA GLU A 56 -12.61 8.19 15.93
C GLU A 56 -11.57 8.67 16.96
N GLN A 57 -10.39 8.02 17.01
CA GLN A 57 -9.33 8.46 17.93
C GLN A 57 -8.80 9.86 17.63
N LEU A 58 -8.73 10.24 16.36
CA LEU A 58 -8.33 11.61 15.97
C LEU A 58 -9.40 12.63 16.37
N LYS A 59 -10.68 12.27 16.27
CA LYS A 59 -11.81 13.10 16.68
C LYS A 59 -11.92 13.27 18.21
N GLU A 60 -11.60 12.23 18.97
CA GLU A 60 -11.59 12.25 20.43
C GLU A 60 -10.29 12.86 21.02
N SER A 61 -9.31 13.18 20.19
CA SER A 61 -8.05 13.79 20.63
C SER A 61 -8.25 15.17 21.25
N GLU A 62 -7.45 15.54 22.26
CA GLU A 62 -7.42 16.93 22.77
C GLU A 62 -6.74 17.91 21.80
N ASN A 63 -6.06 17.41 20.75
CA ASN A 63 -5.38 18.25 19.77
C ASN A 63 -6.34 18.71 18.66
N GLN A 64 -6.56 20.02 18.58
CA GLN A 64 -7.46 20.61 17.60
C GLN A 64 -7.12 20.25 16.14
N THR A 65 -5.83 20.22 15.77
CA THR A 65 -5.43 19.85 14.40
C THR A 65 -5.80 18.41 14.07
N LEU A 66 -5.72 17.48 15.04
CA LEU A 66 -6.13 16.09 14.81
C LEU A 66 -7.66 15.96 14.65
N GLN A 67 -8.43 16.73 15.41
CA GLN A 67 -9.88 16.81 15.25
C GLN A 67 -10.26 17.32 13.85
N GLU A 68 -9.64 18.41 13.40
CA GLU A 68 -9.85 19.00 12.07
C GLU A 68 -9.50 18.01 10.94
N LEU A 69 -8.43 17.22 11.10
CA LEU A 69 -8.10 16.15 10.16
C LEU A 69 -9.20 15.08 10.12
N SER A 70 -9.68 14.63 11.29
CA SER A 70 -10.74 13.63 11.36
C SER A 70 -12.03 14.09 10.69
N GLU A 71 -12.46 15.34 10.97
CA GLU A 71 -13.64 15.93 10.34
C GLU A 71 -13.50 15.98 8.82
N ARG A 72 -12.36 16.45 8.32
CA ARG A 72 -12.10 16.54 6.88
C ARG A 72 -12.08 15.16 6.21
N TRP A 73 -11.40 14.19 6.79
CA TRP A 73 -11.30 12.83 6.23
C TRP A 73 -12.64 12.10 6.28
N THR A 74 -13.42 12.30 7.34
CA THR A 74 -14.80 11.82 7.43
C THR A 74 -15.67 12.44 6.32
N GLN A 75 -15.52 13.74 6.05
CA GLN A 75 -16.23 14.41 4.96
C GLN A 75 -15.83 13.86 3.58
N TYR A 76 -14.55 13.53 3.37
CA TYR A 76 -14.10 12.88 2.13
C TYR A 76 -14.74 11.51 1.92
N LEU A 77 -14.92 10.72 2.98
CA LEU A 77 -15.63 9.44 2.88
C LEU A 77 -17.11 9.65 2.53
N GLN A 78 -17.77 10.59 3.21
CA GLN A 78 -19.19 10.87 3.00
C GLN A 78 -19.51 11.39 1.60
N ASN A 79 -18.62 12.21 1.01
CA ASN A 79 -18.82 12.76 -0.33
C ASN A 79 -18.18 11.91 -1.45
N GLY A 80 -17.57 10.77 -1.13
CA GLY A 80 -16.97 9.85 -2.10
C GLY A 80 -15.62 10.29 -2.67
N THR A 81 -15.04 11.37 -2.17
CA THR A 81 -13.63 11.73 -2.46
C THR A 81 -12.72 10.59 -2.01
N TRP A 82 -13.00 9.99 -0.86
CA TRP A 82 -12.34 8.80 -0.35
C TRP A 82 -13.29 7.62 -0.36
N SER A 83 -12.78 6.41 -0.60
CA SER A 83 -13.54 5.17 -0.51
C SER A 83 -12.70 4.03 0.05
N ILE A 84 -13.28 3.19 0.90
CA ILE A 84 -12.66 1.99 1.45
C ILE A 84 -13.20 0.78 0.68
N VAL A 85 -12.31 -0.10 0.24
CA VAL A 85 -12.64 -1.29 -0.53
C VAL A 85 -11.98 -2.52 0.09
N GLU A 86 -12.82 -3.48 0.41
CA GLU A 86 -12.44 -4.81 0.86
C GLU A 86 -12.35 -5.76 -0.34
N SER A 87 -11.34 -6.63 -0.35
CA SER A 87 -11.30 -7.80 -1.24
C SER A 87 -10.52 -8.92 -0.56
N ASP A 88 -11.09 -10.13 -0.59
CA ASP A 88 -10.47 -11.32 -0.03
C ASP A 88 -9.15 -11.67 -0.71
N PHE A 89 -8.93 -11.23 -1.96
CA PHE A 89 -7.70 -11.48 -2.70
C PHE A 89 -6.45 -11.03 -1.91
N TRP A 90 -6.56 -9.93 -1.17
CA TRP A 90 -5.45 -9.40 -0.37
C TRP A 90 -4.99 -10.37 0.73
N THR A 91 -5.90 -11.21 1.22
CA THR A 91 -5.70 -12.21 2.27
C THR A 91 -5.66 -13.65 1.73
N LEU A 92 -5.64 -13.85 0.41
CA LEU A 92 -5.35 -15.14 -0.21
C LEU A 92 -3.83 -15.40 -0.29
N PRO A 93 -3.39 -16.65 -0.44
CA PRO A 93 -1.96 -16.97 -0.55
C PRO A 93 -1.36 -16.61 -1.92
N PHE A 94 -2.17 -16.15 -2.87
CA PHE A 94 -1.70 -15.79 -4.20
C PHE A 94 -0.79 -14.56 -4.17
N ASP A 95 0.23 -14.61 -5.03
CA ASP A 95 0.94 -13.42 -5.45
C ASP A 95 0.07 -12.61 -6.42
N TYR A 96 0.50 -11.39 -6.76
CA TYR A 96 -0.37 -10.49 -7.53
C TYR A 96 -0.47 -10.83 -9.01
N THR A 97 0.42 -11.66 -9.55
CA THR A 97 0.36 -12.10 -10.96
C THR A 97 -0.89 -12.93 -11.24
N ASP A 98 -1.40 -13.64 -10.24
CA ASP A 98 -2.64 -14.41 -10.31
C ASP A 98 -3.91 -13.55 -10.24
N MET A 99 -3.81 -12.25 -9.89
CA MET A 99 -4.99 -11.41 -9.63
C MET A 99 -5.92 -11.32 -10.83
N ALA A 100 -5.40 -11.16 -12.05
CA ALA A 100 -6.22 -11.07 -13.25
C ALA A 100 -7.05 -12.36 -13.52
N LYS A 101 -6.59 -13.50 -13.01
CA LYS A 101 -7.27 -14.80 -13.14
C LYS A 101 -8.21 -15.07 -11.97
N VAL A 102 -7.77 -14.79 -10.75
CA VAL A 102 -8.49 -15.12 -9.50
C VAL A 102 -9.54 -14.07 -9.15
N ASP A 103 -9.21 -12.79 -9.30
CA ASP A 103 -10.12 -11.65 -9.08
C ASP A 103 -10.00 -10.62 -10.22
N PRO A 104 -10.54 -10.95 -11.42
CA PRO A 104 -10.48 -10.05 -12.58
C PRO A 104 -11.18 -8.71 -12.33
N LYS A 105 -12.14 -8.66 -11.40
CA LYS A 105 -12.84 -7.43 -11.03
C LYS A 105 -11.89 -6.50 -10.28
N LEU A 106 -11.14 -7.00 -9.30
CA LEU A 106 -10.13 -6.22 -8.60
C LEU A 106 -9.02 -5.74 -9.54
N TYR A 107 -8.51 -6.61 -10.41
CA TYR A 107 -7.49 -6.21 -11.39
C TYR A 107 -7.98 -5.04 -12.28
N LYS A 108 -9.23 -5.12 -12.78
CA LYS A 108 -9.85 -4.04 -13.55
C LYS A 108 -10.06 -2.76 -12.73
N GLN A 109 -10.37 -2.88 -11.43
CA GLN A 109 -10.48 -1.73 -10.53
C GLN A 109 -9.12 -1.03 -10.33
N LEU A 110 -8.03 -1.79 -10.20
CA LEU A 110 -6.68 -1.23 -10.13
C LEU A 110 -6.31 -0.56 -11.46
N ALA A 111 -6.64 -1.17 -12.59
CA ALA A 111 -6.35 -0.64 -13.92
C ALA A 111 -7.08 0.68 -14.23
N GLY A 112 -8.18 0.98 -13.54
CA GLY A 112 -8.88 2.25 -13.65
C GLY A 112 -8.24 3.42 -12.89
N ALA A 113 -7.19 3.18 -12.10
CA ALA A 113 -6.49 4.24 -11.35
C ALA A 113 -5.34 4.85 -12.17
N LYS A 114 -4.97 6.09 -11.86
CA LYS A 114 -3.76 6.71 -12.44
C LYS A 114 -2.49 6.11 -11.87
N ALA A 115 -2.49 5.82 -10.57
CA ALA A 115 -1.41 5.14 -9.88
C ALA A 115 -1.94 4.30 -8.71
N VAL A 116 -1.20 3.25 -8.35
CA VAL A 116 -1.42 2.44 -7.14
C VAL A 116 -0.19 2.51 -6.24
N PHE A 117 -0.40 2.96 -5.02
CA PHE A 117 0.60 2.97 -3.94
C PHE A 117 0.51 1.66 -3.17
N PHE A 118 1.50 0.79 -3.31
CA PHE A 118 1.64 -0.43 -2.53
C PHE A 118 2.52 -0.17 -1.32
N LYS A 119 1.97 -0.34 -0.13
CA LYS A 119 2.66 -0.08 1.13
C LYS A 119 3.33 -1.33 1.69
N GLY A 120 4.51 -1.19 2.27
CA GLY A 120 5.07 -2.22 3.13
C GLY A 120 5.72 -3.41 2.43
N ASP A 121 6.19 -4.35 3.26
CA ASP A 121 7.03 -5.46 2.84
C ASP A 121 6.23 -6.61 2.22
N LEU A 122 5.06 -6.93 2.79
CA LEU A 122 4.21 -8.01 2.29
C LEU A 122 3.69 -7.73 0.88
N ASN A 123 3.24 -6.50 0.62
CA ASN A 123 2.78 -6.10 -0.72
C ASN A 123 3.93 -6.16 -1.74
N TYR A 124 5.15 -5.78 -1.36
CA TYR A 124 6.32 -5.97 -2.21
C TYR A 124 6.55 -7.45 -2.49
N ARG A 125 6.61 -8.31 -1.46
CA ARG A 125 6.85 -9.74 -1.67
C ARG A 125 5.81 -10.37 -2.61
N LYS A 126 4.53 -10.02 -2.46
CA LYS A 126 3.45 -10.45 -3.39
C LYS A 126 3.54 -9.86 -4.79
N LEU A 127 4.03 -8.62 -4.96
CA LEU A 127 4.30 -8.05 -6.29
C LEU A 127 5.41 -8.83 -7.03
N PHE A 128 6.43 -9.25 -6.28
CA PHE A 128 7.61 -9.93 -6.82
C PHE A 128 7.53 -11.46 -6.68
N GLY A 129 6.35 -12.01 -6.43
CA GLY A 129 6.08 -13.45 -6.46
C GLY A 129 6.73 -14.30 -5.36
N GLU A 130 7.17 -13.71 -4.24
CA GLU A 130 7.88 -14.42 -3.16
C GLU A 130 9.14 -15.18 -3.66
N LYS A 131 9.79 -14.69 -4.72
CA LYS A 131 10.97 -15.33 -5.33
C LYS A 131 12.28 -14.72 -4.86
N ASN A 132 13.33 -15.54 -4.80
CA ASN A 132 14.69 -15.06 -4.57
C ASN A 132 15.29 -14.56 -5.89
N TRP A 133 14.99 -13.31 -6.26
CA TRP A 133 15.51 -12.68 -7.46
C TRP A 133 17.00 -12.35 -7.34
N ASP A 134 17.70 -12.34 -8.48
CA ASP A 134 18.96 -11.60 -8.54
C ASP A 134 18.66 -10.12 -8.25
N PRO A 135 19.32 -9.49 -7.26
CA PRO A 135 19.10 -8.09 -6.91
C PRO A 135 19.18 -7.10 -8.08
N VAL A 136 19.92 -7.42 -9.14
CA VAL A 136 20.04 -6.56 -10.33
C VAL A 136 18.93 -6.76 -11.36
N THR A 137 18.07 -7.79 -11.17
CA THR A 137 16.87 -8.01 -12.00
C THR A 137 16.08 -6.71 -12.07
N SER A 138 15.61 -6.31 -13.26
CA SER A 138 14.85 -5.07 -13.39
C SER A 138 13.54 -5.15 -12.59
N VAL A 139 13.01 -3.99 -12.18
CA VAL A 139 11.71 -3.94 -11.50
C VAL A 139 10.61 -4.52 -12.38
N ASP A 140 10.63 -4.20 -13.69
CA ASP A 140 9.62 -4.67 -14.64
C ASP A 140 9.66 -6.20 -14.82
N ASP A 141 10.84 -6.81 -14.92
CA ASP A 141 10.97 -8.27 -14.99
C ASP A 141 10.47 -8.93 -13.69
N GLY A 142 10.83 -8.34 -12.54
CA GLY A 142 10.42 -8.82 -11.22
C GLY A 142 8.91 -8.74 -10.97
N LEU A 143 8.22 -7.78 -11.60
CA LEU A 143 6.75 -7.64 -11.56
C LEU A 143 6.02 -8.70 -12.39
N GLN A 144 6.72 -9.46 -13.23
CA GLN A 144 6.17 -10.64 -13.93
C GLN A 144 4.87 -10.34 -14.70
N ASN A 145 4.84 -9.21 -15.42
CA ASN A 145 3.68 -8.69 -16.17
C ASN A 145 2.53 -8.16 -15.30
N PHE A 146 2.69 -8.02 -13.98
CA PHE A 146 1.70 -7.33 -13.15
C PHE A 146 1.78 -5.80 -13.36
N HIS A 147 1.10 -5.32 -14.40
CA HIS A 147 1.02 -3.91 -14.75
C HIS A 147 -0.44 -3.45 -14.96
N PRO A 148 -1.29 -3.46 -13.91
CA PRO A 148 -2.65 -2.94 -14.05
C PRO A 148 -2.64 -1.44 -14.40
N THR A 149 -1.71 -0.67 -13.83
CA THR A 149 -1.50 0.77 -14.08
C THR A 149 -0.10 1.16 -13.56
N ALA A 150 0.21 2.46 -13.46
CA ALA A 150 1.45 2.93 -12.84
C ALA A 150 1.53 2.53 -11.36
N LEU A 151 2.67 2.00 -10.92
CA LEU A 151 2.87 1.50 -9.57
C LEU A 151 3.88 2.35 -8.81
N CYS A 152 3.59 2.64 -7.55
CA CYS A 152 4.54 3.21 -6.59
C CYS A 152 4.63 2.26 -5.40
N ILE A 153 5.82 1.71 -5.16
CA ILE A 153 6.04 0.70 -4.12
C ILE A 153 6.85 1.34 -3.01
N ILE A 154 6.20 1.60 -1.87
CA ILE A 154 6.79 2.28 -0.71
C ILE A 154 7.03 1.25 0.39
N ARG A 155 8.27 0.79 0.49
CA ARG A 155 8.65 -0.33 1.35
C ARG A 155 9.83 0.04 2.26
N THR A 156 9.72 -0.35 3.52
CA THR A 156 10.89 -0.64 4.37
C THR A 156 11.31 -2.09 4.15
N ASN A 157 12.59 -2.33 3.84
CA ASN A 157 13.08 -3.67 3.54
C ASN A 157 13.09 -4.56 4.81
N LYS A 158 12.21 -5.56 4.87
CA LYS A 158 12.10 -6.54 5.97
C LYS A 158 12.26 -8.00 5.49
N ALA A 159 12.67 -8.20 4.24
CA ALA A 159 12.84 -9.53 3.63
C ALA A 159 13.91 -9.52 2.54
N ASP A 160 14.59 -10.65 2.33
CA ASP A 160 15.76 -10.74 1.43
C ASP A 160 15.45 -10.44 -0.05
N ILE A 161 14.17 -10.53 -0.46
CA ILE A 161 13.74 -10.24 -1.83
C ILE A 161 13.99 -8.77 -2.21
N VAL A 162 14.66 -8.55 -3.34
CA VAL A 162 14.90 -7.22 -3.89
C VAL A 162 15.15 -7.30 -5.39
N CYS A 163 14.73 -6.28 -6.13
CA CYS A 163 15.01 -6.09 -7.56
C CYS A 163 15.39 -4.62 -7.79
N GLY A 164 16.00 -4.33 -8.93
CA GLY A 164 16.28 -2.96 -9.38
C GLY A 164 17.51 -2.33 -8.73
N LEU A 165 18.36 -3.09 -8.05
CA LEU A 165 19.62 -2.57 -7.55
C LEU A 165 20.63 -2.44 -8.70
N LYS A 166 21.50 -1.43 -8.59
CA LYS A 166 22.68 -1.36 -9.46
C LYS A 166 23.65 -2.48 -9.10
N GLU A 167 24.39 -2.94 -10.09
CA GLU A 167 25.44 -3.95 -9.92
C GLU A 167 26.42 -3.56 -8.78
N GLY A 168 26.76 -4.53 -7.92
CA GLY A 168 27.65 -4.34 -6.78
C GLY A 168 27.03 -3.69 -5.54
N VAL A 169 25.78 -3.20 -5.59
CA VAL A 169 25.13 -2.56 -4.43
C VAL A 169 24.74 -3.60 -3.37
N ALA A 170 24.19 -4.74 -3.77
CA ALA A 170 23.77 -5.80 -2.85
C ALA A 170 24.95 -6.34 -2.04
N GLU A 171 26.08 -6.59 -2.71
CA GLU A 171 27.32 -7.10 -2.13
C GLU A 171 27.88 -6.10 -1.11
N LYS A 172 27.91 -4.81 -1.47
CA LYS A 172 28.36 -3.75 -0.56
C LYS A 172 27.52 -3.66 0.71
N LEU A 173 26.20 -3.85 0.60
CA LEU A 173 25.30 -3.83 1.76
C LEU A 173 25.52 -5.06 2.65
N ARG A 174 25.68 -6.25 2.07
CA ARG A 174 25.96 -7.48 2.82
C ARG A 174 27.27 -7.40 3.60
N LEU A 175 28.31 -6.82 3.01
CA LEU A 175 29.61 -6.65 3.68
C LEU A 175 29.53 -5.71 4.90
N LYS A 176 28.73 -4.65 4.83
CA LYS A 176 28.55 -3.71 5.96
C LYS A 176 27.87 -4.37 7.17
N THR A 177 26.92 -5.26 6.93
CA THR A 177 26.21 -5.98 8.00
C THR A 177 27.11 -6.99 8.72
N LEU A 178 28.18 -7.48 8.09
CA LEU A 178 29.11 -8.45 8.68
C LEU A 178 30.25 -7.78 9.48
N THR A 179 30.42 -6.47 9.35
CA THR A 179 31.54 -5.72 9.97
C THR A 179 31.12 -4.79 11.11
N GLY A 180 29.85 -4.78 11.49
CA GLY A 180 29.30 -4.01 12.61
C GLY A 180 28.79 -4.93 13.71
#